data_AF-A0A6G8FZE3-F1
#
_entry.id   AF-A0A6G8FZE3-F1
#
_cell.length_a   1.000
_cell.length_b   1.000
_cell.length_c   1.000
_cell.angle_alpha   90.00
_cell.angle_beta   90.00
_cell.angle_gamma   90.00
#
_symmetry.space_group_name_H-M   'P 1'
#
loop_
_entity.id
_entity.type
_entity.pdbx_description
1 polymer ?
#
loop_
_entity_poly.entity_id
_entity_poly.type
_entity_poly.pdbx_seq_one_letter_code
_entity_poly.pdbx_strand_id
1 'polypeptide(L)'
;MTSVVPLDPAAPEWFPPTAAPGQPTPVDVDEALARVLDGLVPLPAHDVPVWSALDGVLDETVRSGSPLPAFDNSAMDGYAVRAQDAVDGRRLRVVGDVRAGRPTMLRVGPGRPVG
;
A
#
# COMPACT_ATOMS: atom_id res chain seq x y z
N MET A 1 31.78 41.48 -42.46
CA MET A 1 30.55 42.29 -42.44
C MET A 1 29.57 41.59 -41.52
N THR A 2 29.45 42.09 -40.29
CA THR A 2 28.59 41.54 -39.23
C THR A 2 27.17 42.04 -39.45
N SER A 3 26.21 41.13 -39.64
CA SER A 3 24.78 41.46 -39.65
C SER A 3 24.15 40.91 -38.37
N VAL A 4 23.73 41.82 -37.49
CA VAL A 4 22.94 41.50 -36.30
C VAL A 4 21.47 41.61 -36.69
N VAL A 5 20.75 40.49 -36.63
CA VAL A 5 19.30 40.44 -36.75
C VAL A 5 18.70 40.86 -35.39
N PRO A 6 17.65 41.70 -35.34
CA PRO A 6 17.07 42.13 -34.07
C PRO A 6 16.28 40.99 -33.43
N LEU A 7 16.50 40.78 -32.12
CA LEU A 7 15.73 39.88 -31.26
C LEU A 7 14.33 40.48 -30.99
N ASP A 8 13.30 39.71 -31.27
CA ASP A 8 11.93 39.96 -30.81
C ASP A 8 11.86 39.74 -29.29
N PRO A 9 11.44 40.73 -28.48
CA PRO A 9 11.48 40.68 -27.02
C PRO A 9 10.46 39.74 -26.36
N ALA A 10 9.59 39.05 -27.11
CA ALA A 10 8.52 38.23 -26.56
C ALA A 10 8.72 36.70 -26.64
N ALA A 11 9.78 36.20 -27.30
CA ALA A 11 10.03 34.76 -27.44
C ALA A 11 11.17 34.30 -26.50
N PRO A 12 10.95 33.35 -25.57
CA PRO A 12 12.03 32.84 -24.73
C PRO A 12 13.09 32.11 -25.57
N GLU A 13 14.35 32.53 -25.43
CA GLU A 13 15.52 32.13 -26.25
C GLU A 13 15.87 30.63 -26.28
N TRP A 14 15.18 29.76 -25.53
CA TRP A 14 15.43 28.32 -25.52
C TRP A 14 14.62 27.54 -26.57
N PHE A 15 13.63 28.17 -27.21
CA PHE A 15 12.96 27.60 -28.38
C PHE A 15 13.66 28.11 -29.66
N PRO A 16 14.22 27.22 -30.50
CA PRO A 16 14.75 27.64 -31.78
C PRO A 16 13.61 28.24 -32.64
N PRO A 17 13.80 29.43 -33.24
CA PRO A 17 12.81 30.03 -34.13
C PRO A 17 12.71 29.19 -35.41
N THR A 18 11.61 28.45 -35.54
CA THR A 18 11.21 27.63 -36.70
C THR A 18 12.09 26.41 -36.96
N ALA A 19 11.42 25.29 -37.24
CA ALA A 19 12.05 24.00 -37.46
C ALA A 19 13.13 24.08 -38.56
N ALA A 20 14.37 23.69 -38.23
CA ALA A 20 15.43 23.53 -39.22
C ALA A 20 15.02 22.48 -40.26
N PRO A 21 15.40 22.61 -41.55
CA PRO A 21 15.10 21.59 -42.55
C PRO A 21 15.67 20.23 -42.10
N GLY A 22 14.79 19.24 -41.91
CA GLY A 22 15.11 17.93 -41.35
C GLY A 22 14.70 17.73 -39.88
N GLN A 23 14.16 18.75 -39.19
CA GLN A 23 13.56 18.55 -37.88
C GLN A 23 12.19 17.85 -38.00
N PRO A 24 11.90 16.87 -37.13
CA PRO A 24 10.59 16.24 -37.09
C PRO A 24 9.53 17.31 -36.78
N THR A 25 8.42 17.25 -37.50
CA THR A 25 7.25 18.10 -37.24
C THR A 25 6.80 17.92 -35.79
N PRO A 26 6.52 19.02 -35.06
CA PRO A 26 5.95 18.93 -33.72
C PRO A 26 4.67 18.10 -33.75
N VAL A 27 4.59 17.14 -32.84
CA VAL A 27 3.39 16.32 -32.62
C VAL A 27 2.68 16.79 -31.36
N ASP A 28 1.42 16.37 -31.21
CA ASP A 28 0.69 16.62 -29.97
C ASP A 28 1.40 15.95 -28.77
N VAL A 29 1.19 16.49 -27.57
CA VAL A 29 1.83 15.99 -26.35
C VAL A 29 1.48 14.52 -26.09
N ASP A 30 0.24 14.11 -26.34
CA ASP A 30 -0.18 12.72 -26.13
C ASP A 30 0.51 11.77 -27.12
N GLU A 31 0.71 12.23 -28.36
CA GLU A 31 1.43 11.48 -29.38
C GLU A 31 2.93 11.38 -29.05
N ALA A 32 3.54 12.47 -28.59
CA ALA A 32 4.93 12.46 -28.13
C ALA A 32 5.13 11.50 -26.96
N LEU A 33 4.23 11.53 -25.97
CA LEU A 33 4.27 10.64 -24.81
C LEU A 33 4.11 9.18 -25.24
N ALA A 34 3.13 8.87 -26.09
CA ALA A 34 2.92 7.52 -26.60
C ALA A 34 4.17 6.98 -27.30
N ARG A 35 4.81 7.77 -28.17
CA ARG A 35 6.05 7.38 -28.87
C ARG A 35 7.20 7.10 -27.91
N VAL A 36 7.33 7.90 -26.85
CA VAL A 36 8.37 7.66 -25.83
C VAL A 36 8.09 6.36 -25.09
N LEU A 37 6.85 6.17 -24.61
CA LEU A 37 6.46 4.98 -23.84
C LEU A 37 6.54 3.68 -24.66
N ASP A 38 6.24 3.72 -25.96
CA ASP A 38 6.30 2.57 -26.87
C ASP A 38 7.71 1.99 -27.02
N GLY A 39 8.74 2.82 -26.80
CA GLY A 39 10.14 2.39 -26.81
C GLY A 39 10.67 1.84 -25.49
N LEU A 40 9.88 1.91 -24.40
CA LEU A 40 10.34 1.53 -23.07
C LEU A 40 9.98 0.08 -22.75
N VAL A 41 10.93 -0.65 -22.17
CA VAL A 41 10.71 -1.98 -21.62
C VAL A 41 10.95 -1.91 -20.12
N PRO A 42 10.03 -2.41 -19.28
CA PRO A 42 10.26 -2.51 -17.84
C PRO A 42 11.54 -3.30 -17.54
N LEU A 43 12.28 -2.85 -16.52
CA LEU A 43 13.45 -3.58 -16.04
C LEU A 43 13.03 -4.89 -15.36
N PRO A 44 13.90 -5.92 -15.35
CA PRO A 44 13.66 -7.12 -14.57
C PRO A 44 13.45 -6.79 -13.09
N ALA A 45 12.49 -7.48 -12.46
CA ALA A 45 12.29 -7.42 -11.03
C ALA A 45 13.49 -8.00 -10.27
N HIS A 46 13.66 -7.54 -9.04
CA HIS A 46 14.73 -7.99 -8.16
C HIS A 46 14.23 -8.06 -6.72
N ASP A 47 14.69 -9.07 -6.00
CA ASP A 47 14.37 -9.22 -4.58
C ASP A 47 15.13 -8.18 -3.76
N VAL A 48 14.39 -7.45 -2.94
CA VAL A 48 14.93 -6.50 -1.97
C VAL A 48 14.38 -6.81 -0.58
N PRO A 49 15.14 -6.52 0.48
CA PRO A 49 14.59 -6.54 1.82
C PRO A 49 13.43 -5.53 1.96
N VAL A 50 12.41 -5.88 2.76
CA VAL A 50 11.19 -5.05 2.92
C VAL A 50 11.49 -3.60 3.33
N TRP A 51 12.50 -3.40 4.17
CA TRP A 51 12.93 -2.05 4.60
C TRP A 51 13.57 -1.21 3.49
N SER A 52 13.99 -1.84 2.39
CA SER A 52 14.54 -1.19 1.19
C SER A 52 13.52 -1.11 0.05
N ALA A 53 12.30 -1.61 0.25
CA ALA A 53 11.27 -1.68 -0.79
C ALA A 53 10.41 -0.41 -0.91
N LEU A 54 10.65 0.61 -0.08
CA LEU A 54 9.94 1.88 -0.14
C LEU A 54 10.13 2.51 -1.53
N ASP A 55 9.06 3.11 -2.07
CA ASP A 55 8.99 3.68 -3.42
C ASP A 55 9.16 2.67 -4.57
N GLY A 56 9.26 1.37 -4.27
CA GLY A 56 9.24 0.29 -5.25
C GLY A 56 7.83 -0.02 -5.77
N VAL A 57 7.79 -0.67 -6.95
CA VAL A 57 6.56 -1.23 -7.54
C VAL A 57 6.63 -2.76 -7.42
N LEU A 58 5.53 -3.38 -6.99
CA LEU A 58 5.44 -4.84 -6.91
C LEU A 58 5.40 -5.45 -8.31
N ASP A 59 6.24 -6.46 -8.53
CA ASP A 59 6.24 -7.27 -9.75
C ASP A 59 5.04 -8.22 -9.80
N GLU A 60 4.65 -8.76 -8.64
CA GLU A 60 3.54 -9.71 -8.52
C GLU A 60 2.61 -9.42 -7.34
N THR A 61 1.44 -10.07 -7.35
CA THR A 61 0.46 -9.95 -6.26
C THR A 61 0.95 -10.69 -5.01
N VAL A 62 1.11 -9.96 -3.90
CA VAL A 62 1.43 -10.54 -2.60
C VAL A 62 0.16 -11.10 -1.94
N ARG A 63 0.20 -12.37 -1.51
CA ARG A 63 -0.90 -13.04 -0.79
C ARG A 63 -0.46 -13.38 0.64
N SER A 64 -1.40 -13.30 1.59
CA SER A 64 -1.12 -13.78 2.96
C SER A 64 -0.93 -15.29 2.98
N GLY A 65 0.13 -15.76 3.62
CA GLY A 65 0.37 -17.20 3.83
C GLY A 65 -0.49 -17.81 4.94
N SER A 66 -1.18 -17.00 5.73
CA SER A 66 -1.98 -17.44 6.87
C SER A 66 -3.13 -16.47 7.18
N PRO A 67 -4.18 -16.91 7.89
CA PRO A 67 -5.20 -16.01 8.41
C PRO A 67 -4.61 -15.07 9.46
N LEU A 68 -5.10 -13.83 9.48
CA LEU A 68 -4.81 -12.85 10.50
C LEU A 68 -6.14 -12.33 11.07
N PRO A 69 -6.41 -12.52 12.37
CA PRO A 69 -5.57 -13.22 13.36
C PRO A 69 -5.47 -14.73 13.10
N ALA A 70 -4.43 -15.37 13.63
CA ALA A 70 -4.20 -16.81 13.44
C ALA A 70 -5.19 -17.70 14.21
N PHE A 71 -5.90 -17.15 15.20
CA PHE A 71 -6.91 -17.82 16.02
C PHE A 71 -7.84 -16.78 16.64
N ASP A 72 -8.99 -17.22 17.16
CA ASP A 72 -9.95 -16.37 17.87
C ASP A 72 -9.31 -15.81 19.15
N ASN A 73 -9.13 -14.50 19.21
CA ASN A 73 -8.61 -13.79 20.38
C ASN A 73 -9.61 -12.74 20.88
N SER A 74 -9.39 -12.25 22.10
CA SER A 74 -10.20 -11.14 22.61
C SER A 74 -9.74 -9.84 21.98
N ALA A 75 -10.69 -9.07 21.45
CA ALA A 75 -10.44 -7.72 20.94
C ALA A 75 -10.22 -6.69 22.06
N MET A 76 -10.71 -6.98 23.27
CA MET A 76 -10.65 -6.09 24.43
C MET A 76 -10.37 -6.87 25.72
N ASP A 77 -9.98 -6.15 26.77
CA ASP A 77 -9.97 -6.72 28.11
C ASP A 77 -11.40 -6.97 28.58
N GLY A 78 -11.66 -8.14 29.15
CA GLY A 78 -13.01 -8.51 29.57
C GLY A 78 -13.11 -9.97 30.01
N TYR A 79 -14.33 -10.51 30.00
CA TYR A 79 -14.58 -11.90 30.37
C TYR A 79 -15.16 -12.67 29.19
N ALA A 80 -14.55 -13.81 28.86
CA ALA A 80 -15.15 -14.79 27.98
C ALA A 80 -16.31 -15.50 28.70
N VAL A 81 -17.52 -15.31 28.16
CA VAL A 81 -18.77 -15.90 28.65
C VAL A 81 -19.39 -16.77 27.56
N ARG A 82 -20.22 -17.75 27.97
CA ARG A 82 -21.16 -18.35 27.02
C ARG A 82 -22.31 -17.38 26.82
N ALA A 83 -22.66 -17.07 25.58
CA ALA A 83 -23.71 -16.08 25.27
C ALA A 83 -25.02 -16.35 26.02
N GLN A 84 -25.44 -17.62 26.09
CA GLN A 84 -26.64 -18.06 26.83
C GLN A 84 -26.59 -17.80 28.36
N ASP A 85 -25.41 -17.62 28.94
CA ASP A 85 -25.25 -17.33 30.37
C ASP A 85 -25.27 -15.82 30.67
N ALA A 86 -25.10 -14.98 29.64
CA ALA A 86 -25.12 -13.52 29.73
C ALA A 86 -26.57 -13.00 29.73
N VAL A 87 -27.27 -13.24 30.84
CA VAL A 87 -28.63 -12.74 31.09
C VAL A 87 -28.55 -11.53 32.01
N ASP A 88 -29.33 -10.48 31.71
CA ASP A 88 -29.36 -9.26 32.51
C ASP A 88 -29.62 -9.54 33.99
N GLY A 89 -28.85 -8.86 34.85
CA GLY A 89 -28.92 -9.02 36.30
C GLY A 89 -28.30 -10.31 36.85
N ARG A 90 -27.86 -11.24 35.98
CA ARG A 90 -27.24 -12.50 36.42
C ARG A 90 -25.79 -12.27 36.84
N ARG A 91 -25.43 -12.73 38.04
CA ARG A 91 -24.05 -12.72 38.54
C ARG A 91 -23.36 -14.04 38.18
N LEU A 92 -22.19 -13.94 37.55
CA LEU A 92 -21.37 -15.09 37.18
C LEU A 92 -20.06 -15.08 37.98
N ARG A 93 -19.52 -16.27 38.28
CA ARG A 93 -18.26 -16.39 39.03
C ARG A 93 -17.12 -16.68 38.06
N VAL A 94 -16.16 -15.77 38.02
CA VAL A 94 -14.91 -15.93 37.24
C VAL A 94 -14.11 -17.10 37.80
N VAL A 95 -13.65 -17.99 36.93
CA VAL A 95 -12.93 -19.23 37.30
C VAL A 95 -11.45 -19.22 36.96
N GLY A 96 -10.94 -18.16 36.34
CA GLY A 96 -9.53 -17.95 36.05
C GLY A 96 -9.31 -16.83 35.04
N ASP A 97 -8.05 -16.56 34.70
CA ASP A 97 -7.63 -15.55 33.74
C ASP A 97 -6.77 -16.17 32.62
N VAL A 98 -6.88 -15.62 31.41
CA VAL A 98 -6.14 -16.03 30.21
C VAL A 98 -5.31 -14.85 29.72
N ARG A 99 -3.99 -14.98 29.79
CA ARG A 99 -3.06 -13.91 29.40
C ARG A 99 -2.63 -14.06 27.95
N ALA A 100 -2.41 -12.93 27.27
CA ALA A 100 -1.84 -12.91 25.93
C ALA A 100 -0.53 -13.72 25.86
N GLY A 101 -0.37 -14.49 24.77
CA GLY A 101 0.81 -15.34 24.55
C GLY A 101 0.91 -16.57 25.45
N ARG A 102 -0.04 -16.80 26.38
CA ARG A 102 -0.06 -17.98 27.24
C ARG A 102 -1.24 -18.88 26.91
N PRO A 103 -1.04 -20.00 26.21
CA PRO A 103 -2.11 -20.95 25.97
C PRO A 103 -2.60 -21.51 27.31
N THR A 104 -3.90 -21.77 27.38
CA THR A 104 -4.57 -22.26 28.58
C THR A 104 -5.47 -23.44 28.26
N MET A 105 -5.63 -24.35 29.21
CA MET A 105 -6.65 -25.40 29.15
C MET A 105 -7.95 -25.00 29.88
N LEU A 106 -8.02 -23.76 30.39
CA LEU A 106 -9.24 -23.23 30.98
C LEU A 106 -10.35 -23.17 29.93
N ARG A 107 -11.52 -23.69 30.29
CA ARG A 107 -12.71 -23.71 29.43
C ARG A 107 -13.82 -22.89 30.07
N VAL A 108 -14.55 -22.15 29.24
CA VAL A 108 -15.76 -21.45 29.67
C VAL A 108 -16.89 -22.48 29.85
N GLY A 109 -17.16 -22.84 31.10
CA GLY A 109 -18.26 -23.73 31.47
C GLY A 109 -19.58 -22.98 31.65
N PRO A 110 -20.71 -23.70 31.81
CA PRO A 110 -21.99 -23.07 32.17
C PRO A 110 -21.85 -22.20 33.43
N GLY A 111 -22.16 -20.92 33.33
CA GLY A 111 -22.07 -19.92 34.40
C GLY A 111 -20.65 -19.65 34.94
N ARG A 112 -19.61 -20.07 34.21
CA ARG A 112 -18.20 -20.01 34.63
C ARG A 112 -17.35 -19.23 33.62
N PRO A 113 -17.39 -17.88 33.65
CA PRO A 113 -16.53 -17.05 32.80
C PRO A 113 -15.05 -17.15 33.15
N VAL A 114 -14.20 -16.84 32.17
CA VAL A 114 -12.76 -16.61 32.36
C VAL A 114 -12.40 -15.20 31.91
N GLY A 115 -11.46 -14.56 32.61
CA GLY A 115 -10.87 -13.27 32.22
C GLY A 115 -9.68 -13.43 31.30
#